data_AF-A0A946AT06-F1
#
_entry.id   AF-A0A946AT06-F1
#
_cell.length_a   1.000
_cell.length_b   1.000
_cell.length_c   1.000
_cell.angle_alpha   90.00
_cell.angle_beta   90.00
_cell.angle_gamma   90.00
#
_symmetry.space_group_name_H-M   'P 1'
#
loop_
_entity.id
_entity.type
_entity.pdbx_description
1 polymer ?
#
loop_
_entity_poly.entity_id
_entity_poly.type
_entity_poly.pdbx_seq_one_letter_code
_entity_poly.pdbx_strand_id
1 'polypeptide(L)'
;MRNVTSIFLATTMLAAGIGAAQAEVNVVVSIKPVHALVAAIMDGAGTPDLIIEGTGSPHNYALKPSQAQLLQNADLVFWIGHDLERFLEKPIEGIATNATSVALMDSHGLTKIKLREGGDFENHDHDDHDDHADHDDDHDDHDDHADHDDDHADHDDHADHDDHADHDDHDDHGNIDLHFWLDPINAK
;
A
#
# COMPACT_ATOMS: atom_id res chain seq x y z
N MET A 1 9.42 78.84 17.46
CA MET A 1 9.33 78.19 16.12
C MET A 1 10.63 77.45 15.90
N ARG A 2 10.75 76.23 15.37
CA ARG A 2 9.84 75.14 14.98
C ARG A 2 10.81 74.01 14.61
N ASN A 3 11.00 73.00 15.45
CA ASN A 3 11.89 71.87 15.11
C ASN A 3 11.19 70.56 15.49
N VAL A 4 9.98 70.37 14.94
CA VAL A 4 9.13 69.19 15.17
C VAL A 4 9.24 68.18 14.01
N THR A 5 10.22 68.36 13.11
CA THR A 5 10.23 67.74 11.78
C THR A 5 11.02 66.43 11.66
N SER A 6 11.36 65.76 12.76
CA SER A 6 12.10 64.48 12.72
C SER A 6 11.30 63.25 13.15
N ILE A 7 10.00 63.38 13.48
CA ILE A 7 9.15 62.26 13.90
C ILE A 7 8.09 61.93 12.84
N PHE A 8 8.48 61.89 11.55
CA PHE A 8 7.56 61.44 10.49
C PHE A 8 8.12 60.34 9.59
N LEU A 9 9.38 59.91 9.78
CA LEU A 9 10.00 58.90 8.90
C LEU A 9 10.12 57.50 9.54
N ALA A 10 9.70 57.31 10.79
CA ALA A 10 9.75 56.01 11.47
C ALA A 10 8.43 55.23 11.40
N THR A 11 7.33 55.84 10.94
CA THR A 11 5.98 55.26 11.04
C THR A 11 5.51 54.55 9.77
N THR A 12 6.27 54.59 8.67
CA THR A 12 5.86 53.98 7.39
C THR A 12 6.35 52.53 7.22
N MET A 13 7.15 52.00 8.15
CA MET A 13 7.76 50.68 8.06
C MET A 13 7.04 49.62 8.93
N LEU A 14 5.70 49.59 8.89
CA LEU A 14 4.93 48.53 9.57
C LEU A 14 3.74 47.97 8.75
N ALA A 15 3.57 48.39 7.50
CA ALA A 15 2.43 47.97 6.67
C ALA A 15 2.76 46.86 5.65
N ALA A 16 3.96 46.27 5.67
CA ALA A 16 4.36 45.20 4.76
C ALA A 16 4.56 43.91 5.55
N GLY A 17 3.56 43.03 5.58
CA GLY A 17 3.76 41.70 6.17
C GLY A 17 2.55 41.00 6.77
N ILE A 18 1.32 41.32 6.37
CA ILE A 18 0.19 40.40 6.60
C ILE A 18 -0.08 39.68 5.27
N GLY A 19 0.91 38.94 4.79
CA GLY A 19 0.62 37.82 3.91
C GLY A 19 -0.04 36.77 4.79
N ALA A 20 -1.25 36.34 4.47
CA ALA A 20 -1.80 35.15 5.09
C ALA A 20 -0.86 34.01 4.73
N ALA A 21 -0.04 33.56 5.69
CA ALA A 21 0.70 32.31 5.56
C ALA A 21 -0.36 31.20 5.55
N GLN A 22 -0.83 30.85 4.36
CA GLN A 22 -1.54 29.60 4.16
C GLN A 22 -0.46 28.54 4.37
N ALA A 23 -0.58 27.75 5.44
CA ALA A 23 0.26 26.58 5.60
C ALA A 23 -0.11 25.63 4.45
N GLU A 24 0.78 25.52 3.49
CA GLU A 24 0.64 24.57 2.38
C GLU A 24 0.74 23.17 2.97
N VAL A 25 -0.35 22.41 2.87
CA VAL A 25 -0.41 21.03 3.37
C VAL A 25 0.12 20.12 2.27
N ASN A 26 1.19 19.39 2.55
CA ASN A 26 1.79 18.46 1.60
C ASN A 26 0.96 17.18 1.56
N VAL A 27 0.15 17.02 0.51
CA VAL A 27 -0.70 15.85 0.33
C VAL A 27 -0.12 14.96 -0.77
N VAL A 28 0.10 13.69 -0.45
CA VAL A 28 0.56 12.69 -1.41
C VAL A 28 -0.55 11.67 -1.65
N VAL A 29 -0.71 11.26 -2.90
CA VAL A 29 -1.74 10.31 -3.34
C VAL A 29 -1.13 9.18 -4.16
N SER A 30 -1.65 7.97 -4.02
CA SER A 30 -1.04 6.79 -4.63
C SER A 30 -1.28 6.68 -6.15
N ILE A 31 -2.54 6.74 -6.58
CA ILE A 31 -2.99 6.50 -7.96
C ILE A 31 -3.88 7.62 -8.51
N LYS A 32 -4.01 7.67 -9.84
CA LYS A 32 -4.76 8.71 -10.57
C LYS A 32 -6.22 8.88 -10.14
N PRO A 33 -7.01 7.81 -9.91
CA PRO A 33 -8.39 7.97 -9.43
C PRO A 33 -8.46 8.70 -8.09
N VAL A 34 -7.60 8.34 -7.14
CA VAL A 34 -7.51 9.01 -5.83
C VAL A 34 -7.03 10.45 -5.98
N HIS A 35 -6.03 10.70 -6.82
CA HIS A 35 -5.56 12.05 -7.12
C HIS A 35 -6.69 12.95 -7.62
N ALA A 36 -7.52 12.47 -8.55
CA ALA A 36 -8.62 13.27 -9.09
C ALA A 36 -9.62 13.69 -7.99
N LEU A 37 -9.96 12.77 -7.08
CA LEU A 37 -10.86 13.04 -5.95
C LEU A 37 -10.25 14.06 -4.99
N VAL A 38 -9.02 13.83 -4.55
CA VAL A 38 -8.32 14.69 -3.58
C VAL A 38 -8.06 16.07 -4.18
N ALA A 39 -7.62 16.15 -5.45
CA ALA A 39 -7.39 17.42 -6.13
C ALA A 39 -8.69 18.25 -6.26
N ALA A 40 -9.84 17.61 -6.50
CA ALA A 40 -11.12 18.32 -6.56
C ALA A 40 -11.51 18.92 -5.20
N ILE A 41 -11.19 18.24 -4.10
CA ILE A 41 -11.42 18.74 -2.73
C ILE A 41 -10.44 19.88 -2.39
N MET A 42 -9.20 19.78 -2.88
CA MET A 42 -8.13 20.75 -2.64
C MET A 42 -8.17 21.98 -3.56
N ASP A 43 -9.19 22.14 -4.41
CA ASP A 43 -9.29 23.27 -5.34
C ASP A 43 -9.18 24.62 -4.59
N GLY A 44 -8.23 25.45 -5.03
CA GLY A 44 -7.89 26.73 -4.38
C GLY A 44 -7.00 26.65 -3.14
N ALA A 45 -6.69 25.46 -2.62
CA ALA A 45 -5.82 25.23 -1.46
C ALA A 45 -4.45 24.62 -1.81
N GLY A 46 -4.34 23.93 -2.95
CA GLY A 46 -3.10 23.32 -3.42
C GLY A 46 -3.35 22.19 -4.40
N THR A 47 -2.30 21.43 -4.74
CA THR A 47 -2.41 20.23 -5.60
C THR A 47 -1.69 19.07 -4.95
N PRO A 48 -2.31 17.87 -4.85
CA PRO A 48 -1.64 16.70 -4.30
C PRO A 48 -0.56 16.16 -5.24
N ASP A 49 0.52 15.62 -4.69
CA ASP A 49 1.57 14.93 -5.44
C ASP A 49 1.20 13.46 -5.69
N LEU A 50 1.41 12.96 -6.91
CA LEU A 50 1.03 11.62 -7.33
C LEU A 50 2.24 10.65 -7.33
N ILE A 51 2.12 9.51 -6.65
CA ILE A 51 3.14 8.46 -6.67
C ILE A 51 3.18 7.76 -8.03
N ILE A 52 2.06 7.24 -8.55
CA ILE A 52 2.03 6.52 -9.82
C ILE A 52 1.61 7.46 -10.97
N GLU A 53 2.55 8.27 -11.44
CA GLU A 53 2.32 9.26 -12.51
C GLU A 53 2.08 8.61 -13.90
N GLY A 54 2.70 7.45 -14.14
CA GLY A 54 2.76 6.79 -15.45
C GLY A 54 1.72 5.68 -15.66
N THR A 55 2.14 4.64 -16.37
CA THR A 55 1.38 3.39 -16.59
C THR A 55 1.83 2.27 -15.65
N GLY A 56 2.43 2.64 -14.50
CA GLY A 56 2.85 1.67 -13.48
C GLY A 56 1.64 0.96 -12.89
N SER A 57 1.76 -0.34 -12.66
CA SER A 57 0.70 -1.11 -12.00
C SER A 57 0.71 -0.84 -10.49
N PRO A 58 -0.43 -0.53 -9.86
CA PRO A 58 -0.50 -0.33 -8.42
C PRO A 58 -0.23 -1.62 -7.63
N HIS A 59 -0.42 -2.79 -8.24
CA HIS A 59 -0.15 -4.07 -7.57
C HIS A 59 1.35 -4.36 -7.39
N ASN A 60 2.21 -3.85 -8.29
CA ASN A 60 3.63 -4.24 -8.31
C ASN A 60 4.55 -3.07 -8.69
N TYR A 61 4.31 -1.91 -8.08
CA TYR A 61 5.08 -0.70 -8.35
C TYR A 61 6.39 -0.67 -7.54
N ALA A 62 7.47 -0.19 -8.15
CA ALA A 62 8.74 0.06 -7.46
C ALA A 62 8.91 1.56 -7.20
N LEU A 63 9.00 1.94 -5.92
CA LEU A 63 9.10 3.33 -5.51
C LEU A 63 10.45 3.94 -5.93
N LYS A 64 10.42 5.13 -6.56
CA LYS A 64 11.63 5.90 -6.90
C LYS A 64 12.14 6.68 -5.69
N PRO A 65 13.45 7.02 -5.62
CA PRO A 65 13.97 7.88 -4.56
C PRO A 65 13.26 9.24 -4.44
N SER A 66 12.86 9.85 -5.55
CA SER A 66 12.09 11.11 -5.53
C SER A 66 10.71 10.93 -4.90
N GLN A 67 10.09 9.76 -5.07
CA GLN A 67 8.77 9.46 -4.49
C GLN A 67 8.88 9.12 -3.01
N ALA A 68 9.97 8.48 -2.59
CA ALA A 68 10.29 8.35 -1.16
C ALA A 68 10.46 9.74 -0.50
N GLN A 69 11.07 10.70 -1.19
CA GLN A 69 11.18 12.07 -0.70
C GLN A 69 9.82 12.76 -0.56
N LEU A 70 8.88 12.52 -1.48
CA LEU A 70 7.49 13.01 -1.35
C LEU A 70 6.83 12.45 -0.09
N LEU A 71 6.91 11.13 0.13
CA LEU A 71 6.37 10.47 1.32
C LEU A 71 6.99 11.01 2.62
N GLN A 72 8.31 11.23 2.63
CA GLN A 72 9.02 11.75 3.81
C GLN A 72 8.53 13.15 4.22
N ASN A 73 8.15 13.97 3.25
CA ASN A 73 7.74 15.36 3.46
C ASN A 73 6.21 15.52 3.56
N ALA A 74 5.45 14.43 3.41
CA ALA A 74 4.00 14.47 3.41
C ALA A 74 3.44 14.77 4.80
N ASP A 75 2.37 15.56 4.85
CA ASP A 75 1.51 15.72 6.02
C ASP A 75 0.34 14.72 5.96
N LEU A 76 -0.10 14.38 4.75
CA LEU A 76 -1.19 13.44 4.48
C LEU A 76 -0.82 12.49 3.33
N VAL A 77 -1.15 11.21 3.48
CA VAL A 77 -1.02 10.21 2.41
C VAL A 77 -2.38 9.53 2.19
N PHE A 78 -2.98 9.71 1.02
CA PHE A 78 -4.18 8.96 0.62
C PHE A 78 -3.81 7.84 -0.34
N TRP A 79 -4.31 6.65 -0.05
CA TRP A 79 -4.04 5.46 -0.83
C TRP A 79 -5.25 4.52 -0.74
N ILE A 80 -5.35 3.54 -1.64
CA ILE A 80 -6.48 2.61 -1.65
C ILE A 80 -6.40 1.69 -0.43
N GLY A 81 -5.25 1.06 -0.20
CA GLY A 81 -5.03 0.14 0.90
C GLY A 81 -4.15 -1.04 0.53
N HIS A 82 -3.89 -1.91 1.51
CA HIS A 82 -2.98 -3.05 1.39
C HIS A 82 -3.28 -3.92 0.16
N ASP A 83 -4.54 -4.30 -0.03
CA ASP A 83 -4.95 -5.28 -1.05
C ASP A 83 -4.60 -4.87 -2.49
N LEU A 84 -4.63 -3.56 -2.78
CA LEU A 84 -4.28 -3.04 -4.10
C LEU A 84 -2.81 -2.62 -4.20
N GLU A 85 -2.25 -2.05 -3.13
CA GLU A 85 -1.02 -1.25 -3.16
C GLU A 85 0.01 -1.72 -2.12
N ARG A 86 0.20 -3.04 -1.97
CA ARG A 86 1.15 -3.65 -1.02
C ARG A 86 2.55 -3.03 -1.01
N PHE A 87 3.02 -2.55 -2.17
CA PHE A 87 4.31 -1.89 -2.28
C PHE A 87 4.45 -0.63 -1.41
N LEU A 88 3.34 0.00 -1.04
CA LEU A 88 3.29 1.30 -0.37
C LEU A 88 3.16 1.20 1.15
N GLU A 89 2.75 0.05 1.68
CA GLU A 89 2.58 -0.20 3.12
C GLU A 89 3.87 0.06 3.91
N LYS A 90 4.94 -0.68 3.61
CA LYS A 90 6.24 -0.49 4.27
C LYS A 90 6.81 0.92 4.10
N PRO A 91 6.76 1.55 2.90
CA PRO A 91 7.13 2.95 2.74
C PRO A 91 6.32 3.92 3.62
N ILE A 92 5.02 3.73 3.77
CA ILE A 92 4.20 4.58 4.65
C ILE A 92 4.68 4.43 6.10
N GLU A 93 4.85 3.19 6.58
CA GLU A 93 5.28 2.90 7.95
C GLU A 93 6.70 3.39 8.26
N GLY A 94 7.61 3.27 7.29
CA GLY A 94 9.04 3.54 7.49
C GLY A 94 9.51 4.94 7.07
N ILE A 95 8.85 5.57 6.09
CA ILE A 95 9.29 6.84 5.50
C ILE A 95 8.32 7.96 5.83
N ALA A 96 7.01 7.75 5.72
CA ALA A 96 5.98 8.75 5.95
C ALA A 96 5.59 8.87 7.44
N THR A 97 6.55 8.74 8.35
CA THR A 97 6.29 8.62 9.80
C THR A 97 5.66 9.86 10.46
N ASN A 98 5.76 11.02 9.81
CA ASN A 98 5.12 12.27 10.25
C ASN A 98 3.77 12.53 9.58
N ALA A 99 3.41 11.75 8.56
CA ALA A 99 2.18 11.92 7.81
C ALA A 99 1.03 11.17 8.48
N THR A 100 -0.18 11.70 8.35
CA THR A 100 -1.39 10.89 8.58
C THR A 100 -1.71 10.09 7.31
N SER A 101 -1.67 8.77 7.39
CA SER A 101 -2.05 7.89 6.29
C SER A 101 -3.55 7.54 6.36
N VAL A 102 -4.20 7.57 5.20
CA VAL A 102 -5.63 7.25 5.05
C VAL A 102 -5.76 6.18 3.98
N ALA A 103 -5.98 4.94 4.41
CA ALA A 103 -6.40 3.85 3.54
C ALA A 103 -7.88 4.05 3.21
N LEU A 104 -8.19 4.36 1.94
CA LEU A 104 -9.55 4.68 1.52
C LEU A 104 -10.48 3.49 1.64
N MET A 105 -9.97 2.26 1.47
CA MET A 105 -10.73 1.03 1.67
C MET A 105 -11.34 0.93 3.08
N ASP A 106 -10.69 1.52 4.08
CA ASP A 106 -11.12 1.45 5.48
C ASP A 106 -11.81 2.73 5.95
N SER A 107 -12.13 3.63 5.00
CA SER A 107 -12.81 4.88 5.30
C SER A 107 -14.25 4.63 5.76
N HIS A 108 -14.62 5.33 6.84
CA HIS A 108 -15.96 5.26 7.40
C HIS A 108 -17.02 5.69 6.37
N GLY A 109 -18.04 4.85 6.17
CA GLY A 109 -19.13 5.11 5.23
C GLY A 109 -18.89 4.61 3.80
N LEU A 110 -17.71 4.04 3.51
CA LEU A 110 -17.48 3.35 2.24
C LEU A 110 -18.33 2.07 2.18
N THR A 111 -19.08 1.89 1.09
CA THR A 111 -19.77 0.63 0.83
C THR A 111 -18.81 -0.31 0.10
N LYS A 112 -18.35 -1.36 0.80
CA LYS A 112 -17.58 -2.47 0.22
C LYS A 112 -18.56 -3.40 -0.52
N ILE A 113 -18.35 -3.58 -1.82
CA ILE A 113 -19.23 -4.37 -2.69
C ILE A 113 -18.46 -5.59 -3.18
N LYS A 114 -19.17 -6.68 -3.43
CA LYS A 114 -18.57 -7.91 -3.96
C LYS A 114 -18.02 -7.71 -5.37
N LEU A 115 -17.06 -8.55 -5.73
CA LEU A 115 -16.59 -8.61 -7.11
C LEU A 115 -17.77 -8.87 -8.06
N ARG A 116 -17.72 -8.27 -9.26
CA ARG A 116 -18.76 -8.48 -10.27
C ARG A 116 -18.62 -9.89 -10.81
N GLU A 117 -19.75 -10.57 -10.98
CA GLU A 117 -19.83 -11.93 -11.51
C GLU A 117 -20.62 -11.93 -12.83
N GLY A 118 -20.30 -12.86 -13.73
CA GLY A 118 -21.02 -13.08 -14.99
C GLY A 118 -20.46 -12.31 -16.20
N GLY A 119 -20.65 -12.86 -17.40
CA GLY A 119 -20.19 -12.24 -18.65
C GLY A 119 -18.67 -12.12 -18.72
N ASP A 120 -18.16 -10.92 -19.04
CA ASP A 120 -16.71 -10.63 -19.11
C ASP A 120 -16.02 -10.64 -17.73
N PHE A 121 -16.77 -10.84 -16.64
CA PHE A 121 -16.27 -10.90 -15.26
C PHE A 121 -16.35 -12.31 -14.65
N GLU A 122 -16.66 -13.34 -15.44
CA GLU A 122 -16.57 -14.73 -14.96
C GLU A 122 -15.12 -15.09 -14.67
N ASN A 123 -14.88 -15.73 -13.52
CA ASN A 123 -13.58 -16.27 -13.19
C ASN A 123 -13.24 -17.32 -14.25
N HIS A 124 -12.15 -17.14 -14.97
CA HIS A 124 -11.58 -18.22 -15.76
C HIS A 124 -10.92 -19.17 -14.75
N ASP A 125 -11.71 -20.08 -14.19
CA ASP A 125 -11.17 -21.19 -13.41
C ASP A 125 -10.18 -21.93 -14.32
N HIS A 126 -8.90 -21.76 -14.03
CA HIS A 126 -7.87 -22.65 -14.51
C HIS A 126 -8.02 -23.92 -13.69
N ASP A 127 -8.92 -24.80 -14.14
CA ASP A 127 -8.92 -26.19 -13.70
C ASP A 127 -7.49 -26.72 -13.92
N ASP A 128 -6.76 -26.88 -12.82
CA ASP A 128 -5.47 -27.54 -12.79
C ASP A 128 -5.68 -28.95 -13.37
N HIS A 129 -5.14 -29.17 -14.56
CA HIS A 129 -5.00 -30.49 -15.11
C HIS A 129 -3.91 -31.23 -14.34
N ASP A 130 -4.27 -31.84 -13.22
CA ASP A 130 -3.52 -32.93 -12.58
C ASP A 130 -3.57 -34.18 -13.47
N ASP A 131 -2.83 -34.15 -14.58
CA ASP A 131 -2.44 -35.36 -15.30
C ASP A 131 -1.23 -35.97 -14.58
N HIS A 132 -1.48 -36.59 -13.42
CA HIS A 132 -0.55 -37.55 -12.85
C HIS A 132 -0.54 -38.81 -13.73
N ALA A 133 0.36 -38.83 -14.71
CA ALA A 133 0.75 -40.05 -15.38
C ALA A 133 1.59 -40.90 -14.40
N ASP A 134 0.94 -41.91 -13.80
CA ASP A 134 1.60 -43.04 -13.14
C ASP A 134 2.63 -43.64 -14.10
N HIS A 135 3.91 -43.49 -13.76
CA HIS A 135 4.98 -44.31 -14.31
C HIS A 135 5.37 -45.34 -13.26
N ASP A 136 4.69 -46.49 -13.31
CA ASP A 136 5.23 -47.76 -12.82
C ASP A 136 6.41 -48.14 -13.72
N ASP A 137 7.63 -48.03 -13.21
CA ASP A 137 8.79 -48.72 -13.76
C ASP A 137 9.45 -49.57 -12.66
N ASP A 138 9.18 -50.87 -12.77
CA ASP A 138 9.77 -51.99 -12.04
C ASP A 138 11.29 -52.11 -12.32
N HIS A 139 12.05 -52.22 -11.24
CA HIS A 139 13.34 -52.92 -11.02
C HIS A 139 14.56 -52.75 -11.97
N ASP A 140 15.74 -52.50 -11.38
CA ASP A 140 16.82 -53.51 -11.36
C ASP A 140 17.99 -53.15 -10.40
N ASP A 141 18.56 -54.21 -9.84
CA ASP A 141 19.69 -54.33 -8.89
C ASP A 141 20.89 -53.41 -9.14
N HIS A 142 21.59 -53.02 -8.06
CA HIS A 142 23.04 -53.16 -7.96
C HIS A 142 23.56 -53.23 -6.50
N ASP A 143 24.31 -54.32 -6.27
CA ASP A 143 25.07 -54.73 -5.09
C ASP A 143 26.15 -53.74 -4.61
N ASP A 144 26.45 -53.90 -3.31
CA ASP A 144 27.70 -53.66 -2.58
C ASP A 144 28.26 -52.24 -2.45
N HIS A 145 28.40 -51.76 -1.20
CA HIS A 145 29.71 -51.66 -0.54
C HIS A 145 29.65 -51.21 0.94
N ALA A 146 30.35 -52.00 1.76
CA ALA A 146 31.30 -51.63 2.81
C ALA A 146 30.83 -50.97 4.13
N ASP A 147 30.96 -51.78 5.19
CA ASP A 147 31.44 -51.47 6.54
C ASP A 147 31.62 -49.99 6.92
N HIS A 148 30.91 -49.56 7.95
CA HIS A 148 31.46 -48.70 9.01
C HIS A 148 30.73 -48.98 10.33
N ASP A 149 31.46 -49.60 11.28
CA ASP A 149 31.27 -49.42 12.72
C ASP A 149 31.38 -47.91 13.02
N ASP A 150 30.49 -47.36 13.85
CA ASP A 150 30.81 -46.28 14.80
C ASP A 150 29.61 -46.01 15.75
N ASP A 151 29.88 -46.25 17.05
CA ASP A 151 29.42 -45.54 18.24
C ASP A 151 27.94 -45.22 18.47
N HIS A 152 27.35 -46.01 19.39
CA HIS A 152 26.20 -45.61 20.19
C HIS A 152 26.61 -44.50 21.18
N ALA A 153 26.17 -43.27 20.91
CA ALA A 153 26.10 -42.20 21.90
C ALA A 153 24.64 -41.78 22.09
N ASP A 154 24.21 -41.82 23.36
CA ASP A 154 22.94 -41.31 23.90
C ASP A 154 22.53 -39.98 23.29
N HIS A 155 21.22 -39.77 23.10
CA HIS A 155 20.56 -38.57 23.61
C HIS A 155 19.06 -38.83 23.87
N ASP A 156 18.68 -38.54 25.11
CA ASP A 156 17.35 -38.47 25.70
C ASP A 156 16.37 -37.55 24.94
N ASP A 157 15.09 -37.88 25.10
CA ASP A 157 13.90 -37.03 25.19
C ASP A 157 13.83 -35.75 24.35
N HIS A 158 12.80 -35.63 23.50
CA HIS A 158 11.78 -34.59 23.66
C HIS A 158 10.53 -34.94 22.83
N ALA A 159 9.41 -35.12 23.54
CA ALA A 159 8.10 -34.86 23.01
C ALA A 159 8.00 -33.37 22.65
N ASP A 160 7.48 -33.04 21.47
CA ASP A 160 6.46 -32.01 21.35
C ASP A 160 5.80 -32.05 19.96
N HIS A 161 4.47 -31.96 20.03
CA HIS A 161 3.46 -31.56 19.06
C HIS A 161 3.93 -30.99 17.71
N ASP A 162 3.37 -31.56 16.64
CA ASP A 162 2.94 -30.77 15.49
C ASP A 162 1.45 -31.08 15.24
N ASP A 163 0.60 -30.42 16.06
CA ASP A 163 -0.75 -30.10 15.65
C ASP A 163 -0.63 -29.17 14.44
N HIS A 164 -0.63 -29.73 13.23
CA HIS A 164 -0.90 -28.98 12.01
C HIS A 164 -2.37 -28.56 12.06
N ALA A 165 -2.63 -27.49 12.81
CA ALA A 165 -3.79 -26.66 12.59
C ALA A 165 -3.64 -26.12 11.16
N ASP A 166 -4.42 -26.68 10.25
CA ASP A 166 -4.79 -26.03 9.00
C ASP A 166 -5.21 -24.61 9.36
N HIS A 167 -4.31 -23.66 9.09
CA HIS A 167 -4.67 -22.26 9.00
C HIS A 167 -5.41 -22.09 7.68
N ASP A 168 -6.67 -22.52 7.69
CA ASP A 168 -7.72 -21.99 6.81
C ASP A 168 -8.05 -20.55 7.26
N ASP A 169 -7.04 -19.69 7.33
CA ASP A 169 -7.24 -18.24 7.28
C ASP A 169 -7.52 -17.91 5.80
N HIS A 170 -8.69 -18.36 5.34
CA HIS A 170 -9.34 -17.81 4.16
C HIS A 170 -9.79 -16.39 4.51
N ASP A 171 -8.82 -15.50 4.51
CA ASP A 171 -9.03 -14.07 4.40
C ASP A 171 -9.95 -13.83 3.18
N ASP A 172 -11.23 -13.55 3.46
CA ASP A 172 -12.29 -13.17 2.51
C ASP A 172 -12.00 -11.81 1.82
N HIS A 173 -10.71 -11.45 1.69
CA HIS A 173 -10.20 -10.28 1.00
C HIS A 173 -10.24 -10.45 -0.53
N GLY A 174 -10.39 -11.67 -1.04
CA GLY A 174 -10.49 -11.94 -2.47
C GLY A 174 -11.83 -11.53 -3.09
N ASN A 175 -12.87 -11.31 -2.28
CA ASN A 175 -14.24 -11.18 -2.80
C ASN A 175 -14.78 -9.75 -2.84
N ILE A 176 -13.96 -8.74 -2.50
CA ILE A 176 -14.34 -7.32 -2.48
C ILE A 176 -13.73 -6.61 -3.69
N ASP A 177 -14.54 -5.83 -4.41
CA ASP A 177 -14.04 -5.02 -5.53
C ASP A 177 -13.14 -3.89 -5.03
N LEU A 178 -11.83 -4.03 -5.29
CA LEU A 178 -10.83 -3.03 -4.91
C LEU A 178 -11.00 -1.71 -5.67
N HIS A 179 -11.78 -1.70 -6.76
CA HIS A 179 -12.06 -0.54 -7.61
C HIS A 179 -13.33 0.20 -7.18
N PHE A 180 -13.60 0.27 -5.88
CA PHE A 180 -14.82 0.87 -5.30
C PHE A 180 -15.13 2.30 -5.77
N TRP A 181 -14.14 3.04 -6.26
CA TRP A 181 -14.31 4.40 -6.82
C TRP A 181 -15.04 4.42 -8.16
N LEU A 182 -15.13 3.29 -8.85
CA LEU A 182 -15.93 3.13 -10.07
C LEU A 182 -17.41 2.86 -9.74
N ASP A 183 -17.72 2.52 -8.49
CA ASP A 183 -19.10 2.22 -8.11
C ASP A 183 -19.92 3.51 -7.91
N PRO A 184 -21.03 3.69 -8.64
CA PRO A 184 -21.88 4.87 -8.50
C PRO A 184 -22.55 4.98 -7.13
N ILE A 185 -22.63 3.92 -6.33
CA ILE A 185 -23.12 3.97 -4.95
C ILE A 185 -22.19 4.80 -4.07
N ASN A 186 -20.87 4.65 -4.25
CA ASN A 186 -19.87 5.41 -3.50
C ASN A 186 -19.66 6.84 -4.05
N ALA A 187 -20.29 7.19 -5.17
CA ALA A 187 -20.23 8.52 -5.79
C ALA A 187 -21.44 9.42 -5.49
N LYS A 188 -22.38 8.99 -4.63
CA LYS A 188 -23.58 9.74 -4.23
C LYS A 188 -23.33 10.66 -3.06
#